data_AF-A0A1Q7BDN2-F1
#
_entry.id   AF-A0A1Q7BDN2-F1
#
_cell.length_a   1.000
_cell.length_b   1.000
_cell.length_c   1.000
_cell.angle_alpha   90.00
_cell.angle_beta   90.00
_cell.angle_gamma   90.00
#
_symmetry.space_group_name_H-M   'P 1'
#
loop_
_entity.id
_entity.type
_entity.pdbx_description
1 polymer ?
#
loop_
_entity_poly.entity_id
_entity_poly.type
_entity_poly.pdbx_seq_one_letter_code
_entity_poly.pdbx_strand_id
1 'polypeptide(L)' 'MVDRTVAALTELPRSVVLVGHSLAGMVISAAAEKAPDRIKTLVFLTALFRITNLIELHSVPASRGRYEELKYPRDHA' A
#
# COMPACT_ATOMS: atom_id res chain seq x y z
N MET A 1 -15.18 6.88 -0.77
CA MET A 1 -14.54 5.75 -0.06
C MET A 1 -13.74 6.24 1.14
N VAL A 2 -12.77 7.14 0.94
CA VAL A 2 -11.92 7.70 2.02
C VAL A 2 -12.73 8.26 3.18
N ASP A 3 -13.72 9.13 2.94
CA ASP A 3 -14.45 9.78 4.04
C ASP A 3 -15.27 8.78 4.87
N ARG A 4 -15.83 7.75 4.23
CA ARG A 4 -16.50 6.65 4.95
C ARG A 4 -15.51 5.84 5.78
N THR A 5 -14.31 5.58 5.25
CA THR A 5 -13.24 4.92 6.01
C THR A 5 -12.83 5.74 7.23
N VAL A 6 -12.67 7.05 7.09
CA VAL A 6 -12.32 7.96 8.20
C VAL A 6 -13.43 8.03 9.25
N ALA A 7 -14.70 8.10 8.83
CA ALA A 7 -15.83 8.03 9.75
C ALA A 7 -15.80 6.74 10.58
N ALA A 8 -15.64 5.59 9.92
CA ALA A 8 -15.53 4.29 10.61
C ALA A 8 -14.33 4.21 11.56
N LEU A 9 -13.17 4.77 11.18
CA LEU A 9 -11.99 4.85 12.05
C LEU A 9 -12.24 5.68 13.32
N THR A 10 -13.13 6.68 13.24
CA THR A 10 -13.44 7.60 14.33
C THR A 10 -14.43 7.00 15.33
N GLU A 11 -15.35 6.16 14.86
CA GLU A 11 -16.34 5.47 15.70
C GLU A 11 -15.74 4.37 16.59
N LEU A 12 -14.55 3.86 16.24
CA LEU A 12 -13.88 2.84 17.04
C LEU A 12 -13.34 3.42 18.36
N PRO A 13 -13.22 2.63 19.43
CA PRO A 13 -12.69 3.15 20.70
C PRO A 13 -11.15 3.28 20.71
N ARG A 14 -10.44 2.63 19.77
CA ARG A 14 -8.97 2.54 19.74
C ARG A 14 -8.42 2.63 18.32
N SER A 15 -7.13 2.92 18.21
CA SER A 15 -6.42 2.88 16.93
C SER A 15 -6.33 1.45 16.38
N VAL A 16 -6.24 1.33 15.06
CA VAL A 16 -6.36 0.05 14.34
C VAL A 16 -5.17 -0.27 13.46
N VAL A 17 -5.08 -1.54 13.03
CA VAL A 17 -4.30 -1.94 11.87
C VAL A 17 -5.21 -1.81 10.64
N LEU A 18 -4.84 -0.96 9.69
CA LEU A 18 -5.64 -0.69 8.49
C LEU A 18 -4.99 -1.35 7.27
N VAL A 19 -5.71 -2.31 6.66
CA VAL A 19 -5.22 -3.11 5.54
C VAL A 19 -5.88 -2.66 4.23
N GLY A 20 -5.08 -2.36 3.22
CA GLY A 20 -5.54 -2.03 1.87
C GLY A 20 -5.06 -3.07 0.87
N HIS A 21 -5.95 -3.55 0.01
CA HIS A 21 -5.66 -4.49 -1.07
C HIS A 21 -5.86 -3.85 -2.46
N SER A 22 -4.94 -4.10 -3.40
CA SER A 22 -5.03 -3.58 -4.77
C SER A 22 -5.26 -2.05 -4.78
N LEU A 23 -6.32 -1.56 -5.43
CA LEU A 23 -6.67 -0.14 -5.50
C LEU A 23 -6.95 0.50 -4.13
N ALA A 24 -7.31 -0.29 -3.11
CA ALA A 24 -7.59 0.22 -1.77
C ALA A 24 -6.35 0.77 -1.07
N GLY A 25 -5.14 0.45 -1.55
CA GLY A 25 -3.91 1.08 -1.07
C GLY A 25 -3.94 2.61 -1.18
N MET A 26 -4.55 3.17 -2.24
CA MET A 26 -4.74 4.61 -2.38
C MET A 26 -5.72 5.18 -1.36
N VAL A 27 -6.76 4.40 -1.02
CA VAL A 27 -7.79 4.81 -0.05
C VAL A 27 -7.20 4.86 1.37
N ILE A 28 -6.47 3.82 1.78
CA ILE A 28 -5.89 3.77 3.12
C ILE A 28 -4.75 4.79 3.29
N SER A 29 -4.02 5.09 2.21
CA SER A 29 -3.00 6.16 2.21
C SER A 29 -3.66 7.52 2.49
N ALA A 30 -4.73 7.85 1.75
CA ALA A 30 -5.45 9.11 1.97
C ALA A 30 -6.18 9.18 3.32
N ALA A 31 -6.67 8.05 3.85
CA ALA A 31 -7.27 8.00 5.18
C ALA A 31 -6.23 8.24 6.29
N ALA A 32 -5.00 7.74 6.10
CA ALA A 32 -3.91 7.94 7.05
C ALA A 32 -3.47 9.40 7.16
N GLU A 33 -3.47 10.15 6.06
CA GLU A 33 -3.22 11.60 6.09
C GLU A 33 -4.28 12.36 6.89
N LYS A 34 -5.55 11.92 6.83
CA LYS A 34 -6.67 12.60 7.48
C LYS A 34 -6.82 12.23 8.96
N ALA A 35 -6.43 11.02 9.35
CA ALA A 35 -6.65 10.50 10.70
C ALA A 35 -5.47 9.63 11.19
N PRO A 36 -4.24 10.18 11.25
CA PRO A 36 -3.03 9.41 11.55
C PRO A 36 -3.08 8.75 12.94
N ASP A 37 -3.61 9.45 13.94
CA ASP A 37 -3.70 8.95 15.33
C ASP A 37 -4.66 7.75 15.48
N ARG A 38 -5.52 7.52 14.49
CA ARG A 38 -6.49 6.42 14.48
C ARG A 38 -5.89 5.14 13.89
N ILE A 39 -4.70 5.20 13.30
CA ILE A 39 -4.07 4.08 12.62
C ILE A 39 -2.73 3.77 13.28
N LYS A 40 -2.66 2.63 13.97
CA LYS A 40 -1.43 2.12 14.55
C LYS A 40 -0.47 1.59 13.49
N THR A 41 -1.00 0.99 12.42
CA THR A 41 -0.20 0.37 11.35
C THR A 41 -0.97 0.34 10.04
N LEU A 42 -0.30 0.68 8.93
CA LEU A 42 -0.82 0.49 7.57
C LEU A 42 -0.23 -0.77 6.96
N VAL A 43 -1.08 -1.60 6.35
CA VAL A 43 -0.66 -2.81 5.62
C VAL A 43 -1.11 -2.71 4.18
N PHE A 44 -0.15 -2.74 3.25
CA PHE A 44 -0.39 -2.72 1.81
C PHE A 44 -0.26 -4.14 1.26
N LEU A 45 -1.38 -4.85 1.16
CA LEU A 45 -1.41 -6.22 0.64
C LEU A 45 -1.62 -6.19 -0.87
N THR A 46 -0.58 -6.46 -1.66
CA THR A 46 -0.64 -6.42 -3.13
C THR A 46 -1.37 -5.17 -3.65
N ALA A 47 -1.02 -4.02 -3.07
CA ALA A 47 -1.76 -2.79 -3.17
C ALA A 47 -0.98 -1.65 -3.84
N LEU A 48 -1.72 -0.74 -4.47
CA LEU A 48 -1.18 0.48 -5.05
C LEU A 48 -0.89 1.49 -3.95
N PHE A 49 0.35 1.97 -3.87
CA PHE A 49 0.78 2.98 -2.91
C PHE A 49 1.04 4.31 -3.62
N ARG A 50 0.67 5.43 -2.99
CA ARG A 50 0.88 6.78 -3.53
C ARG A 50 1.89 7.51 -2.64
N ILE A 51 3.01 7.94 -3.21
CA ILE A 51 3.99 8.81 -2.55
C ILE A 51 3.63 10.28 -2.86
N THR A 52 3.52 11.13 -1.84
CA THR A 52 3.03 12.52 -2.02
C THR A 52 4.08 13.58 -1.70
N ASN A 53 5.37 13.23 -1.67
CA ASN A 53 6.46 14.20 -1.53
C ASN A 53 7.44 14.02 -2.70
N LEU A 54 7.39 14.95 -3.66
CA LEU A 54 8.32 15.06 -4.77
C LEU A 54 9.46 16.02 -4.39
N ILE A 55 10.40 15.56 -3.57
CA ILE A 55 11.76 16.12 -3.58
C ILE A 55 12.71 14.91 -3.61
N GLU A 56 13.43 14.82 -4.75
CA GLU A 56 14.36 13.78 -5.17
C GLU A 56 13.80 12.38 -5.47
N LEU A 57 12.95 12.29 -6.49
CA LEU A 57 13.06 11.14 -7.38
C LEU A 57 14.27 11.37 -8.30
N HIS A 58 15.48 11.12 -7.82
CA HIS A 58 16.58 10.83 -8.74
C HIS A 58 16.16 9.58 -9.50
N SER A 59 16.00 9.70 -10.82
CA SER A 59 15.76 8.57 -11.69
C SER A 59 16.92 7.59 -11.55
N VAL A 60 16.75 6.59 -10.67
CA VAL A 60 17.50 5.35 -10.77
C VAL A 60 17.13 4.82 -12.15
N PRO A 61 18.08 4.74 -13.10
CA PRO A 61 17.77 4.14 -14.38
C PRO A 61 17.22 2.76 -14.05
N ALA A 62 16.06 2.42 -14.59
CA ALA A 62 15.58 1.06 -14.57
C ALA A 62 16.66 0.24 -15.27
N SER A 63 17.60 -0.32 -14.49
CA SER A 63 18.40 -1.42 -14.95
C SER A 63 17.34 -2.45 -15.31
N ARG A 64 17.15 -2.66 -16.61
CA ARG A 64 16.50 -3.83 -17.17
C ARG A 64 17.32 -5.02 -16.66
N GLY A 65 17.12 -5.38 -15.40
CA GLY A 65 17.35 -6.72 -14.92
C GLY A 65 16.44 -7.54 -15.80
N ARG A 66 17.05 -8.28 -16.73
CA ARG A 66 16.36 -9.38 -17.38
C ARG A 66 15.81 -10.20 -16.22
N TYR A 67 14.49 -10.27 -16.10
CA TYR A 67 13.89 -11.40 -15.42
C TYR A 67 14.33 -12.59 -16.26
N GLU A 68 15.48 -13.20 -15.91
CA GLU A 68 15.78 -14.52 -16.40
C GLU A 68 14.61 -15.38 -15.95
N GLU A 69 13.91 -15.87 -16.96
CA GLU A 69 12.80 -16.78 -16.85
C GLU A 69 13.24 -17.92 -15.92
N LEU A 70 12.80 -17.86 -14.65
CA LEU A 70 12.95 -18.96 -13.74
C LEU A 70 12.06 -20.07 -14.29
N LYS A 71 12.61 -20.87 -15.19
CA LYS A 71 12.04 -22.14 -15.62
C LYS A 71 11.87 -22.96 -14.36
N TYR A 72 10.65 -23.03 -13.85
CA TYR A 72 10.25 -24.09 -12.94
C TYR A 72 10.53 -25.42 -13.65
N PRO A 73 11.40 -26.29 -13.10
CA PRO A 73 11.52 -27.64 -13.63
C PRO A 73 10.17 -28.33 -13.45
N ARG A 74 9.51 -28.66 -14.56
CA ARG A 74 8.36 -29.56 -14.56
C ARG A 74 8.88 -30.98 -14.44
N ASP A 75 9.34 -31.32 -13.24
CA ASP A 75 9.58 -32.69 -12.84
C ASP A 75 8.34 -33.16 -12.08
N HIS A 76 7.31 -33.48 -12.84
CA HIS A 76 6.24 -34.35 -12.40
C HIS A 76 6.24 -35.58 -13.31
N ALA A 77 6.38 -36.72 -12.62
CA ALA A 77 6.45 -38.11 -13.06
C ALA A 77 5.67 -38.48 -14.34
#